data_AF-A0A7K0CMZ0-F1
#
_entry.id   AF-A0A7K0CMZ0-F1
#
_cell.length_a   1.000
_cell.length_b   1.000
_cell.length_c   1.000
_cell.angle_alpha   90.00
_cell.angle_beta   90.00
_cell.angle_gamma   90.00
#
_symmetry.space_group_name_H-M   'P 1'
#
loop_
_entity.id
_entity.type
_entity.pdbx_description
1 polymer ?
#
loop_
_entity_poly.entity_id
_entity_poly.type
_entity_poly.pdbx_seq_one_letter_code
_entity_poly.pdbx_strand_id
1 'polypeptide(L)'
;MSIRRVSAVSKGVVAAILAVGLTVTAAGCGSDGDSDGGSPKNGASSSSSKGDGKGDDGASGEDSNDEAAGTPVAQLKGQSGMVLTVGDVERDSGGFVTLTGQIQNTGSAPFTDTATWGGTESGMGGNSLAGATLVDKSGKKRYYVLRDTEKRCLCTSGIAVVEAGKAVDIYIQFPAPPEKTKEVEFQLPTFTPTTLPLSE
;
A
#
# COMPACT_ATOMS: atom_id res chain seq x y z
N MET A 1 -11.32 55.26 -29.50
CA MET A 1 -10.00 54.66 -29.82
C MET A 1 -10.20 53.16 -29.98
N SER A 2 -10.10 52.67 -31.21
CA SER A 2 -10.40 51.28 -31.59
C SER A 2 -9.17 50.70 -32.23
N ILE A 3 -8.51 49.75 -31.56
CA ILE A 3 -7.29 49.11 -32.04
C ILE A 3 -7.67 47.71 -32.54
N ARG A 4 -7.66 47.57 -33.85
CA ARG A 4 -7.85 46.30 -34.57
C ARG A 4 -6.62 45.42 -34.33
N ARG A 5 -6.85 44.19 -33.86
CA ARG A 5 -5.80 43.16 -33.76
C ARG A 5 -5.57 42.55 -35.13
N VAL A 6 -4.30 42.51 -35.54
CA VAL A 6 -3.84 41.97 -36.82
C VAL A 6 -3.59 40.47 -36.65
N SER A 7 -4.18 39.67 -37.54
CA SER A 7 -4.03 38.22 -37.61
C SER A 7 -2.68 37.84 -38.21
N ALA A 8 -2.03 36.81 -37.67
CA ALA A 8 -1.00 36.05 -38.39
C ALA A 8 -1.37 34.56 -38.33
N VAL A 9 -1.89 34.08 -39.45
CA VAL A 9 -2.09 32.65 -39.76
C VAL A 9 -0.81 32.17 -40.42
N SER A 10 -0.12 31.19 -39.82
CA SER A 10 0.86 30.37 -40.53
C SER A 10 0.30 28.97 -40.72
N LYS A 11 0.14 28.63 -42.00
CA LYS A 11 -0.27 27.32 -42.51
C LYS A 11 0.96 26.41 -42.50
N GLY A 12 0.89 25.28 -41.80
CA GLY A 12 1.76 24.12 -42.01
C GLY A 12 0.92 22.99 -42.59
N VAL A 13 1.28 22.50 -43.77
CA VAL A 13 0.51 21.58 -44.63
C VAL A 13 1.31 20.29 -44.82
N VAL A 14 0.66 19.14 -44.52
CA VAL A 14 0.78 17.79 -45.17
C VAL A 14 2.05 16.97 -44.83
N ALA A 15 2.09 15.62 -44.68
CA ALA A 15 1.24 14.42 -44.89
C ALA A 15 1.71 13.33 -43.87
N ALA A 16 0.89 12.39 -43.34
CA ALA A 16 0.41 11.10 -43.91
C ALA A 16 1.58 10.19 -44.40
N ILE A 17 1.76 8.88 -44.14
CA ILE A 17 0.94 7.69 -43.81
C ILE A 17 1.92 6.60 -43.29
N LEU A 18 1.47 5.61 -42.49
CA LEU A 18 1.61 4.15 -42.76
C LEU A 18 1.44 3.30 -41.49
N ALA A 19 0.35 2.53 -41.51
CA ALA A 19 0.07 1.43 -40.60
C ALA A 19 0.93 0.21 -40.94
N VAL A 20 1.42 -0.49 -39.91
CA VAL A 20 1.72 -1.92 -39.96
C VAL A 20 1.27 -2.52 -38.64
N GLY A 21 0.28 -3.40 -38.70
CA GLY A 21 -0.19 -4.19 -37.58
C GLY A 21 0.70 -5.40 -37.34
N LEU A 22 0.76 -5.85 -36.09
CA LEU A 22 1.17 -7.19 -35.73
C LEU A 22 0.16 -7.73 -34.71
N THR A 23 -0.81 -8.51 -35.19
CA THR A 23 -1.69 -9.33 -34.35
C THR A 23 -1.01 -10.67 -34.12
N VAL A 24 -0.69 -11.00 -32.88
CA VAL A 24 -0.34 -12.36 -32.47
C VAL A 24 -1.55 -12.93 -31.73
N THR A 25 -2.29 -13.79 -32.40
CA THR A 25 -3.30 -14.66 -31.81
C THR A 25 -2.63 -15.97 -31.44
N ALA A 26 -2.42 -16.22 -30.14
CA ALA A 26 -2.15 -17.55 -29.63
C ALA A 26 -3.48 -18.15 -29.17
N ALA A 27 -3.94 -19.16 -29.90
CA ALA A 27 -5.03 -20.03 -29.50
C ALA A 27 -4.55 -20.89 -28.31
N GLY A 28 -5.24 -20.76 -27.18
CA GLY A 28 -5.10 -21.65 -26.03
C GLY A 28 -6.32 -22.57 -25.94
N CYS A 29 -6.10 -23.84 -26.23
CA CYS A 29 -6.94 -25.00 -25.93
C CYS A 29 -7.33 -24.97 -24.42
N GLY A 30 -8.58 -25.10 -23.98
CA GLY A 30 -9.49 -26.21 -24.25
C GLY A 30 -9.26 -27.31 -23.21
N SER A 31 -9.93 -27.21 -22.06
CA SER A 31 -10.13 -28.33 -21.13
C SER A 31 -11.45 -28.13 -20.41
N ASP A 32 -12.52 -28.58 -21.07
CA ASP A 32 -13.78 -28.93 -20.44
C ASP A 32 -13.56 -29.98 -19.36
N GLY A 33 -14.10 -29.72 -18.17
CA GLY A 33 -14.14 -30.63 -17.04
C GLY A 33 -15.42 -30.40 -16.27
N ASP A 34 -16.54 -30.73 -16.90
CA ASP A 34 -17.84 -30.87 -16.26
C ASP A 34 -17.85 -32.18 -15.48
N SER A 35 -18.05 -32.10 -14.16
CA SER A 35 -18.46 -33.22 -13.32
C SER A 35 -19.33 -32.68 -12.20
N ASP A 36 -20.60 -32.65 -12.58
CA ASP A 36 -21.81 -32.82 -11.80
C ASP A 36 -21.66 -33.61 -10.48
N GLY A 37 -22.48 -33.23 -9.51
CA GLY A 37 -23.02 -34.16 -8.52
C GLY A 37 -22.38 -34.17 -7.13
N GLY A 38 -23.12 -33.62 -6.17
CA GLY A 38 -23.26 -34.28 -4.86
C GLY A 38 -22.87 -33.47 -3.64
N SER A 39 -23.75 -32.59 -3.18
CA SER A 39 -23.85 -32.32 -1.73
C SER A 39 -24.35 -33.57 -1.01
N PRO A 40 -23.89 -33.79 0.24
CA PRO A 40 -24.86 -34.08 1.27
C PRO A 40 -24.75 -33.11 2.43
N LYS A 41 -25.92 -32.58 2.77
CA LYS A 41 -26.24 -31.98 4.06
C LYS A 41 -26.00 -33.00 5.17
N ASN A 42 -25.26 -32.62 6.19
CA ASN A 42 -25.37 -33.15 7.54
C ASN A 42 -25.07 -31.95 8.43
N GLY A 43 -25.94 -31.47 9.30
CA GLY A 43 -26.87 -32.16 10.16
C GLY A 43 -26.75 -31.38 11.47
N ALA A 44 -27.81 -30.65 11.81
CA ALA A 44 -27.87 -29.82 13.00
C ALA A 44 -27.62 -30.64 14.28
N SER A 45 -26.96 -30.06 15.27
CA SER A 45 -27.39 -30.18 16.67
C SER A 45 -26.77 -29.09 17.54
N SER A 46 -27.68 -28.24 18.00
CA SER A 46 -27.61 -27.42 19.20
C SER A 46 -27.18 -28.21 20.44
N SER A 47 -26.30 -27.64 21.25
CA SER A 47 -26.38 -27.82 22.70
C SER A 47 -25.95 -26.53 23.41
N SER A 48 -26.97 -25.79 23.83
CA SER A 48 -26.89 -24.74 24.83
C SER A 48 -26.55 -25.36 26.18
N SER A 49 -25.41 -24.97 26.76
CA SER A 49 -25.18 -25.12 28.20
C SER A 49 -25.06 -23.73 28.81
N LYS A 50 -26.11 -23.39 29.56
CA LYS A 50 -26.21 -22.21 30.42
C LYS A 50 -25.55 -22.59 31.75
N GLY A 51 -24.49 -21.88 32.11
CA GLY A 51 -23.85 -21.96 33.41
C GLY A 51 -23.60 -20.54 33.91
N ASP A 52 -24.54 -20.04 34.71
CA ASP A 52 -24.42 -18.79 35.46
C ASP A 52 -23.36 -18.93 36.56
N GLY A 53 -22.40 -17.99 36.61
CA GLY A 53 -21.42 -17.86 37.69
C GLY A 53 -20.86 -16.44 37.69
N LYS A 54 -21.14 -15.70 38.75
CA LYS A 54 -20.92 -14.26 38.92
C LYS A 54 -19.85 -13.99 39.97
N GLY A 55 -19.01 -12.98 39.74
CA GLY A 55 -18.00 -12.42 40.66
C GLY A 55 -16.61 -13.01 40.43
N ASP A 56 -15.51 -12.29 40.42
CA ASP A 56 -15.18 -10.97 40.95
C ASP A 56 -13.85 -10.51 40.31
N ASP A 57 -13.71 -9.20 40.13
CA ASP A 57 -12.57 -8.52 39.52
C ASP A 57 -11.27 -8.71 40.33
N GLY A 58 -10.22 -9.21 39.69
CA GLY A 58 -8.88 -9.35 40.26
C GLY A 58 -7.81 -9.27 39.18
N ALA A 59 -6.89 -8.34 39.36
CA ALA A 59 -5.97 -7.78 38.39
C ALA A 59 -4.88 -8.73 37.82
N SER A 60 -4.27 -8.23 36.74
CA SER A 60 -2.95 -8.54 36.17
C SER A 60 -2.74 -9.91 35.51
N GLY A 61 -2.38 -9.84 34.23
CA GLY A 61 -1.88 -10.96 33.45
C GLY A 61 -1.64 -10.51 32.01
N GLU A 62 -0.42 -10.07 31.73
CA GLU A 62 0.18 -10.06 30.39
C GLU A 62 -0.16 -11.37 29.67
N ASP A 63 -0.72 -11.27 28.46
CA ASP A 63 -0.75 -12.41 27.55
C ASP A 63 0.17 -12.11 26.37
N SER A 64 1.24 -12.89 26.31
CA SER A 64 2.31 -12.86 25.33
C SER A 64 2.03 -13.90 24.25
N ASN A 65 1.97 -13.47 23.00
CA ASN A 65 2.19 -14.24 21.76
C ASN A 65 2.28 -13.17 20.65
N ASP A 66 3.39 -12.93 19.94
CA ASP A 66 4.20 -13.87 19.19
C ASP A 66 5.68 -13.44 19.17
N GLU A 67 6.56 -14.42 19.30
CA GLU A 67 8.01 -14.29 19.20
C GLU A 67 8.43 -14.24 17.73
N ALA A 68 8.85 -13.05 17.29
CA ALA A 68 9.90 -12.73 16.32
C ALA A 68 9.62 -11.39 15.61
N ALA A 69 9.25 -10.36 16.37
CA ALA A 69 9.27 -9.00 15.87
C ALA A 69 10.30 -8.24 16.69
N GLY A 70 11.39 -7.82 16.03
CA GLY A 70 12.27 -6.81 16.61
C GLY A 70 11.45 -5.61 17.08
N THR A 71 11.98 -4.88 18.07
CA THR A 71 11.30 -3.70 18.62
C THR A 71 10.92 -2.75 17.47
N PRO A 72 9.63 -2.37 17.33
CA PRO A 72 9.20 -1.54 16.22
C PRO A 72 9.93 -0.19 16.24
N VAL A 73 10.39 0.24 15.07
CA VAL A 73 11.18 1.46 14.89
C VAL A 73 10.31 2.71 15.10
N ALA A 74 9.04 2.65 14.71
CA ALA A 74 8.09 3.74 14.93
C ALA A 74 6.64 3.27 14.84
N GLN A 75 5.72 4.09 15.35
CA GLN A 75 4.29 3.93 15.15
C GLN A 75 3.65 5.26 14.74
N LEU A 76 2.86 5.23 13.67
CA LEU A 76 2.19 6.39 13.08
C LEU A 76 0.68 6.23 13.23
N LYS A 77 0.01 7.32 13.61
CA LYS A 77 -1.45 7.37 13.66
C LYS A 77 -1.99 7.85 12.31
N GLY A 78 -2.94 7.10 11.79
CA GLY A 78 -3.73 7.43 10.62
C GLY A 78 -5.14 7.89 10.99
N GLN A 79 -5.90 8.27 9.97
CA GLN A 79 -7.31 8.61 10.13
C GLN A 79 -8.15 7.39 10.58
N SER A 80 -9.30 7.66 11.19
CA SER A 80 -10.33 6.65 11.48
C SER A 80 -9.86 5.41 12.27
N GLY A 81 -8.83 5.56 13.12
CA GLY A 81 -8.29 4.44 13.90
C GLY A 81 -7.28 3.58 13.14
N MET A 82 -6.77 4.04 12.00
CA MET A 82 -5.65 3.38 11.34
C MET A 82 -4.35 3.61 12.10
N VAL A 83 -3.53 2.58 12.21
CA VAL A 83 -2.22 2.62 12.85
C VAL A 83 -1.23 1.93 11.94
N LEU A 84 -0.11 2.59 11.65
CA LEU A 84 1.02 2.00 10.93
C LEU A 84 2.15 1.78 11.93
N THR A 85 2.53 0.52 12.13
CA THR A 85 3.72 0.15 12.89
C THR A 85 4.84 -0.15 11.91
N VAL A 86 5.92 0.61 11.98
CA VAL A 86 7.12 0.39 11.17
C VAL A 86 8.01 -0.61 11.88
N GLY A 87 8.29 -1.73 11.22
CA GLY A 87 9.20 -2.77 11.71
C GLY A 87 10.64 -2.39 11.45
N ASP A 88 11.01 -2.23 10.17
CA ASP A 88 12.38 -1.92 9.76
C ASP A 88 12.42 -0.99 8.54
N VAL A 89 13.55 -0.29 8.38
CA VAL A 89 13.83 0.61 7.25
C VAL A 89 15.29 0.43 6.81
N GLU A 90 15.51 -0.59 6.00
CA GLU A 90 16.83 -1.08 5.63
C GLU A 90 17.30 -0.47 4.31
N ARG A 91 18.53 0.07 4.28
CA ARG A 91 19.22 0.40 3.04
C ARG A 91 20.01 -0.82 2.56
N ASP A 92 19.71 -1.31 1.37
CA ASP A 92 20.46 -2.42 0.78
C ASP A 92 21.62 -1.96 -0.12
N SER A 93 22.57 -2.87 -0.34
CA SER A 93 23.71 -2.68 -1.23
C SER A 93 23.35 -2.52 -2.72
N GLY A 94 22.11 -2.83 -3.10
CA GLY A 94 21.55 -2.64 -4.44
C GLY A 94 21.14 -1.18 -4.73
N GLY A 95 21.20 -0.31 -3.73
CA GLY A 95 20.87 1.11 -3.86
C GLY A 95 19.40 1.41 -3.60
N PHE A 96 18.72 0.56 -2.82
CA PHE A 96 17.34 0.78 -2.41
C PHE A 96 17.21 0.90 -0.90
N VAL A 97 16.09 1.48 -0.47
CA VAL A 97 15.62 1.43 0.92
C VAL A 97 14.30 0.67 0.93
N THR A 98 14.20 -0.35 1.77
CA THR A 98 12.97 -1.12 1.96
C THR A 98 12.42 -0.86 3.35
N LEU A 99 11.21 -0.30 3.40
CA LEU A 99 10.44 -0.19 4.63
C LEU A 99 9.53 -1.42 4.76
N THR A 100 9.53 -2.06 5.92
CA THR A 100 8.59 -3.13 6.29
C THR A 100 7.80 -2.75 7.53
N GLY A 101 6.59 -3.30 7.67
CA GLY A 101 5.75 -3.01 8.82
C GLY A 101 4.35 -3.55 8.67
N GLN A 102 3.42 -3.00 9.43
CA GLN A 102 2.04 -3.43 9.46
C GLN A 102 1.08 -2.25 9.59
N ILE A 103 0.02 -2.24 8.77
CA ILE A 103 -1.10 -1.31 8.87
C ILE A 103 -2.27 -2.04 9.55
N GLN A 104 -2.74 -1.53 10.68
CA GLN A 104 -3.83 -2.08 11.47
C GLN A 104 -4.99 -1.11 11.59
N ASN A 105 -6.22 -1.61 11.46
CA ASN A 105 -7.43 -0.86 11.79
C ASN A 105 -7.83 -1.15 13.24
N THR A 106 -7.54 -0.22 14.14
CA THR A 106 -7.95 -0.29 15.56
C THR A 106 -9.32 0.35 15.81
N GLY A 107 -10.01 0.79 14.75
CA GLY A 107 -11.37 1.31 14.80
C GLY A 107 -12.43 0.20 14.88
N SER A 108 -13.70 0.61 14.93
CA SER A 108 -14.84 -0.30 15.05
C SER A 108 -15.57 -0.58 13.73
N ALA A 109 -15.12 0.01 12.61
CA ALA A 109 -15.73 -0.12 11.30
C ALA A 109 -14.66 -0.40 10.23
N PRO A 110 -15.02 -1.05 9.09
CA PRO A 110 -14.09 -1.27 7.99
C PRO A 110 -13.58 0.07 7.42
N PHE A 111 -12.28 0.14 7.12
CA PHE A 111 -11.68 1.30 6.46
C PHE A 111 -11.57 1.04 4.95
N THR A 112 -12.32 1.82 4.15
CA THR A 112 -12.42 1.63 2.69
C THR A 112 -11.78 2.75 1.87
N ASP A 113 -11.24 3.79 2.52
CA ASP A 113 -10.64 4.96 1.86
C ASP A 113 -9.15 4.75 1.55
N THR A 114 -8.75 3.50 1.32
CA THR A 114 -7.35 3.09 1.09
C THR A 114 -6.79 3.61 -0.24
N ALA A 115 -7.67 3.99 -1.19
CA ALA A 115 -7.25 4.60 -2.45
C ALA A 115 -6.44 5.90 -2.25
N THR A 116 -6.70 6.63 -1.17
CA THR A 116 -5.97 7.87 -0.84
C THR A 116 -4.49 7.63 -0.54
N TRP A 117 -4.12 6.44 -0.07
CA TRP A 117 -2.73 6.05 0.17
C TRP A 117 -1.92 5.92 -1.11
N GLY A 118 -2.60 5.75 -2.25
CA GLY A 118 -1.97 5.68 -3.56
C GLY A 118 -1.30 6.99 -3.98
N GLY A 119 -1.68 8.13 -3.40
CA GLY A 119 -1.17 9.45 -3.77
C GLY A 119 -1.86 10.07 -5.00
N THR A 120 -1.36 11.22 -5.47
CA THR A 120 -2.01 12.04 -6.51
C THR A 120 -1.27 12.07 -7.86
N GLU A 121 -0.09 11.46 -7.96
CA GLU A 121 0.64 11.33 -9.22
C GLU A 121 -0.19 10.57 -10.28
N SER A 122 -0.15 11.06 -11.53
CA SER A 122 -0.94 10.48 -12.61
C SER A 122 -0.46 9.09 -13.00
N GLY A 123 -1.39 8.16 -13.22
CA GLY A 123 -1.08 6.78 -13.63
C GLY A 123 -0.70 5.84 -12.48
N MET A 124 -0.92 6.24 -11.22
CA MET A 124 -0.79 5.35 -10.08
C MET A 124 -2.06 4.51 -9.91
N GLY A 125 -1.86 3.19 -9.77
CA GLY A 125 -2.94 2.26 -9.44
C GLY A 125 -3.49 2.53 -8.04
N GLY A 126 -4.82 2.54 -7.91
CA GLY A 126 -5.51 2.71 -6.63
C GLY A 126 -5.19 1.61 -5.60
N ASN A 127 -5.68 1.80 -4.37
CA ASN A 127 -5.55 0.86 -3.26
C ASN A 127 -4.11 0.31 -3.08
N SER A 128 -3.12 1.19 -3.12
CA SER A 128 -1.70 0.88 -2.96
C SER A 128 -1.02 1.88 -2.03
N LEU A 129 0.21 1.58 -1.63
CA LEU A 129 1.03 2.48 -0.83
C LEU A 129 1.93 3.40 -1.68
N ALA A 130 1.62 3.57 -2.96
CA ALA A 130 2.44 4.31 -3.91
C ALA A 130 2.61 5.80 -3.57
N GLY A 131 1.71 6.37 -2.76
CA GLY A 131 1.77 7.76 -2.33
C GLY A 131 2.77 8.00 -1.20
N ALA A 132 3.43 6.95 -0.70
CA ALA A 132 4.45 7.08 0.31
C ALA A 132 5.70 7.81 -0.22
N THR A 133 6.36 8.58 0.64
CA THR A 133 7.60 9.28 0.31
C THR A 133 8.58 9.26 1.47
N LEU A 134 9.88 9.31 1.14
CA LEU A 134 10.96 9.61 2.08
C LEU A 134 11.51 10.99 1.79
N VAL A 135 11.79 11.78 2.82
CA VAL A 135 12.41 13.10 2.68
C VAL A 135 13.73 13.13 3.45
N ASP A 136 14.83 13.23 2.70
CA ASP A 136 16.14 13.58 3.26
C ASP A 136 16.20 15.10 3.40
N LYS A 137 15.96 15.59 4.63
CA LYS A 137 15.99 17.02 4.93
C LYS A 137 17.37 17.64 4.73
N SER A 138 18.43 16.92 5.07
CA SER A 138 19.82 17.36 4.92
C SER A 138 20.22 17.45 3.44
N GLY A 139 19.83 16.44 2.67
CA GLY A 139 20.02 16.37 1.22
C GLY A 139 19.06 17.24 0.41
N LYS A 140 18.01 17.77 1.05
CA LYS A 140 16.92 18.55 0.43
C LYS A 140 16.25 17.79 -0.72
N LYS A 141 16.08 16.49 -0.55
CA LYS A 141 15.51 15.60 -1.57
C LYS A 141 14.32 14.82 -1.03
N ARG A 142 13.31 14.68 -1.87
CA ARG A 142 12.17 13.77 -1.68
C ARG A 142 12.33 12.59 -2.62
N TYR A 143 12.16 11.39 -2.08
CA TYR A 143 12.23 10.10 -2.77
C TYR A 143 10.81 9.53 -2.81
N TYR A 144 10.39 9.06 -3.97
CA TYR A 144 9.10 8.42 -4.20
C TYR A 144 9.29 6.91 -4.28
N VAL A 145 8.20 6.16 -4.08
CA VAL A 145 8.20 4.71 -4.24
C VAL A 145 8.70 4.32 -5.63
N LEU A 146 9.55 3.29 -5.69
CA LEU A 146 10.05 2.73 -6.94
C LEU A 146 8.93 2.11 -7.77
N ARG A 147 9.20 1.99 -9.07
CA ARG A 147 8.27 1.41 -10.03
C ARG A 147 8.98 0.38 -10.89
N ASP A 148 8.27 -0.68 -11.24
CA ASP A 148 8.75 -1.65 -12.22
C ASP A 148 8.63 -1.11 -13.66
N THR A 149 9.05 -1.92 -14.63
CA THR A 149 8.98 -1.58 -16.06
C THR A 149 7.54 -1.43 -16.59
N GLU A 150 6.55 -1.88 -15.83
CA GLU A 150 5.12 -1.78 -16.12
C GLU A 150 4.44 -0.64 -15.34
N LYS A 151 5.24 0.20 -14.65
CA LYS A 151 4.80 1.33 -13.81
C LYS A 151 4.03 0.95 -12.54
N ARG A 152 4.05 -0.32 -12.12
CA ARG A 152 3.47 -0.72 -10.84
C ARG A 152 4.42 -0.32 -9.71
N CYS A 153 3.88 0.08 -8.56
CA CYS A 153 4.73 0.39 -7.42
C CYS A 153 5.46 -0.88 -6.95
N LEU A 154 6.69 -0.71 -6.46
CA LEU A 154 7.36 -1.72 -5.65
C LEU A 154 6.93 -1.55 -4.20
N CYS A 155 5.65 -1.82 -3.95
CA CYS A 155 5.01 -1.68 -2.65
C CYS A 155 3.80 -2.60 -2.53
N THR A 156 3.32 -2.81 -1.30
CA THR A 156 2.05 -3.52 -1.08
C THR A 156 0.92 -2.77 -1.77
N SER A 157 0.10 -3.52 -2.52
CA SER A 157 -1.02 -3.02 -3.31
C SER A 157 -2.23 -3.95 -3.19
N GLY A 158 -3.37 -3.55 -3.74
CA GLY A 158 -4.61 -4.32 -3.65
C GLY A 158 -5.29 -4.25 -2.28
N ILE A 159 -4.92 -3.30 -1.42
CA ILE A 159 -5.51 -3.13 -0.10
C ILE A 159 -6.87 -2.42 -0.26
N ALA A 160 -7.91 -3.15 -0.63
CA ALA A 160 -9.22 -2.55 -0.91
C ALA A 160 -9.98 -2.12 0.36
N VAL A 161 -9.81 -2.87 1.44
CA VAL A 161 -10.43 -2.63 2.73
C VAL A 161 -9.49 -3.13 3.83
N VAL A 162 -9.46 -2.43 4.96
CA VAL A 162 -8.90 -2.96 6.20
C VAL A 162 -10.04 -3.11 7.19
N GLU A 163 -10.46 -4.36 7.42
CA GLU A 163 -11.54 -4.69 8.34
C GLU A 163 -11.21 -4.28 9.79
N ALA A 164 -12.23 -4.00 10.60
CA ALA A 164 -12.04 -3.64 12.01
C ALA A 164 -11.27 -4.74 12.77
N GLY A 165 -10.24 -4.33 13.52
CA GLY A 165 -9.36 -5.24 14.26
C GLY A 165 -8.41 -6.06 13.37
N LYS A 166 -8.40 -5.87 12.05
CA LYS A 166 -7.48 -6.56 11.14
C LYS A 166 -6.25 -5.72 10.85
N ALA A 167 -5.21 -6.43 10.47
CA ALA A 167 -3.93 -5.87 10.10
C ALA A 167 -3.45 -6.44 8.77
N VAL A 168 -2.65 -5.66 8.06
CA VAL A 168 -2.05 -5.99 6.77
C VAL A 168 -0.57 -5.71 6.87
N ASP A 169 0.25 -6.74 6.62
CA ASP A 169 1.70 -6.57 6.53
C ASP A 169 2.04 -5.85 5.23
N ILE A 170 3.01 -4.94 5.32
CA ILE A 170 3.36 -4.05 4.23
C ILE A 170 4.84 -4.05 3.94
N TYR A 171 5.16 -3.76 2.69
CA TYR A 171 6.49 -3.33 2.28
C TYR A 171 6.37 -2.13 1.32
N ILE A 172 7.38 -1.27 1.33
CA ILE A 172 7.51 -0.14 0.41
C ILE A 172 8.98 0.06 0.06
N GLN A 173 9.31 0.09 -1.22
CA GLN A 173 10.68 0.27 -1.69
C GLN A 173 10.93 1.64 -2.33
N PHE A 174 12.05 2.26 -1.96
CA PHE A 174 12.48 3.59 -2.40
C PHE A 174 13.89 3.52 -2.98
N PRO A 175 14.29 4.48 -3.84
CA PRO A 175 15.70 4.68 -4.13
C PRO A 175 16.43 5.14 -2.86
N ALA A 176 17.63 4.59 -2.62
CA ALA A 176 18.39 4.91 -1.42
C ALA A 176 18.88 6.37 -1.41
N PRO A 177 18.70 7.10 -0.30
CA PRO A 177 19.45 8.32 -0.04
C PRO A 177 20.96 8.03 0.08
N PRO A 178 21.83 9.04 -0.07
CA PRO A 178 23.28 8.87 0.13
C PRO A 178 23.62 8.18 1.45
N GLU A 179 24.71 7.39 1.50
CA GLU A 179 25.12 6.61 2.70
C GLU A 179 25.29 7.43 3.98
N LYS A 180 25.60 8.73 3.84
CA LYS A 180 25.71 9.68 4.96
C LYS A 180 24.36 10.03 5.60
N THR A 181 23.25 9.77 4.93
CA THR A 181 21.90 10.03 5.43
C THR A 181 21.51 8.90 6.37
N LYS A 182 21.40 9.19 7.67
CA LYS A 182 21.08 8.20 8.71
C LYS A 182 19.63 8.20 9.17
N GLU A 183 18.87 9.21 8.75
CA GLU A 183 17.45 9.33 9.04
C GLU A 183 16.73 10.00 7.87
N VAL A 184 15.45 9.68 7.73
CA VAL A 184 14.56 10.22 6.70
C VAL A 184 13.20 10.50 7.32
N GLU A 185 12.51 11.54 6.84
CA GLU A 185 11.10 11.72 7.19
C GLU A 185 10.23 10.89 6.25
N PHE A 186 9.49 9.93 6.81
CA PHE A 186 8.51 9.13 6.09
C PHE A 186 7.15 9.82 6.11
N GLN A 187 6.49 9.80 4.96
CA GLN A 187 5.14 10.32 4.78
C GLN A 187 4.32 9.28 4.03
N LEU A 188 3.13 8.97 4.54
CA LEU A 188 2.09 8.22 3.84
C LEU A 188 0.80 9.05 3.94
N PRO A 189 0.02 9.22 2.86
CA PRO A 189 -1.22 9.99 2.93
C PRO A 189 -2.10 9.51 4.07
N THR A 190 -2.71 10.45 4.78
CA THR A 190 -3.66 10.21 5.89
C THR A 190 -3.02 9.73 7.20
N PHE A 191 -1.69 9.54 7.23
CA PHE A 191 -0.90 9.29 8.43
C PHE A 191 -0.07 10.51 8.81
N THR A 192 0.23 10.65 10.10
CA THR A 192 1.17 11.68 10.58
C THR A 192 2.60 11.39 10.11
N PRO A 193 3.31 12.33 9.46
CA PRO A 193 4.72 12.17 9.13
C PRO A 193 5.57 11.83 10.36
N THR A 194 6.60 11.01 10.17
CA THR A 194 7.56 10.69 11.25
C THR A 194 8.98 10.58 10.72
N THR A 195 9.96 10.88 11.57
CA THR A 195 11.37 10.61 11.28
C THR A 195 11.66 9.14 11.58
N LEU A 196 12.30 8.45 10.63
CA LEU A 196 12.73 7.06 10.76
C LEU A 196 14.26 7.00 10.61
N PRO A 197 14.97 6.26 11.49
CA PRO A 197 16.35 5.90 11.26
C PRO A 197 16.46 4.94 10.06
N LEU A 198 17.61 4.97 9.38
CA LEU A 198 17.97 3.99 8.35
C LEU A 198 18.98 3.00 8.91
N SER A 199 18.67 1.71 8.79
CA SER A 199 19.62 0.59 8.94
C SER A 199 20.34 0.33 7.61
N GLU A 200 21.37 -0.51 7.65
CA GLU A 200 22.16 -0.96 6.48
C GLU A 200 22.08 -2.49 6.37
#